data_AF-A0A8K0CTI5-F1
#
_entry.id   AF-A0A8K0CTI5-F1
#
_cell.length_a   1.000
_cell.length_b   1.000
_cell.length_c   1.000
_cell.angle_alpha   90.00
_cell.angle_beta   90.00
_cell.angle_gamma   90.00
#
_symmetry.space_group_name_H-M   'P 1'
#
loop_
_entity.id
_entity.type
_entity.pdbx_description
1 polymer ?
#
loop_
_entity_poly.entity_id
_entity_poly.type
_entity_poly.pdbx_seq_one_letter_code
_entity_poly.pdbx_strand_id
1 'polypeptide(L)'
;MDYGTNAAEPVSDVEDNVYEKLKKAFLEDLRINNGISEETIGQQSNNRWHEERRRRITASNFGRICKLRKTTPCSTTVKAKVWLHDTVLITKTLLSTSLKKYLI
;
A
#
# COMPACT_ATOMS: atom_id res chain seq x y z
N MET A 1 -20.66 4.59 -6.91
CA MET A 1 -20.16 4.52 -5.52
C MET A 1 -19.28 5.74 -5.33
N ASP A 2 -19.89 6.85 -4.92
CA ASP A 2 -19.19 8.08 -4.52
C ASP A 2 -18.86 7.92 -3.03
N TYR A 3 -17.59 8.10 -2.65
CA TYR A 3 -17.13 7.90 -1.26
C TYR A 3 -17.68 8.97 -0.29
N GLY A 4 -18.50 9.90 -0.80
CA GLY A 4 -19.35 10.80 -0.03
C GLY A 4 -18.61 12.06 0.37
N THR A 5 -19.34 13.18 0.37
CA THR A 5 -18.89 14.54 0.71
C THR A 5 -18.29 14.70 2.11
N ASN A 6 -18.33 13.66 2.95
CA ASN A 6 -17.77 13.64 4.31
C ASN A 6 -16.42 12.90 4.41
N ALA A 7 -15.84 12.46 3.29
CA ALA A 7 -14.46 11.97 3.28
C ALA A 7 -13.53 13.16 3.57
N ALA A 8 -13.14 13.34 4.84
CA ALA A 8 -12.15 14.34 5.22
C ALA A 8 -10.90 14.12 4.38
N GLU A 9 -10.49 15.17 3.65
CA GLU A 9 -9.22 15.15 2.94
C GLU A 9 -8.11 14.86 3.97
N PRO A 10 -7.23 13.89 3.69
CA PRO A 10 -6.13 13.63 4.60
C PRO A 10 -5.27 14.88 4.66
N VAL A 11 -5.17 15.48 5.86
CA VAL A 11 -4.16 16.52 6.12
C VAL A 11 -2.81 15.91 5.84
N SER A 12 -2.21 16.36 4.75
CA SER A 12 -0.96 15.86 4.21
C SER A 12 0.13 16.83 4.64
N ASP A 13 1.14 16.35 5.37
CA ASP A 13 2.35 17.12 5.68
C ASP A 13 3.24 17.35 4.43
N VAL A 14 2.78 16.84 3.29
CA VAL A 14 3.47 16.83 2.00
C VAL A 14 2.82 17.86 1.10
N GLU A 15 3.64 18.70 0.46
CA GLU A 15 3.17 19.66 -0.53
C GLU A 15 2.41 18.97 -1.67
N ASP A 16 1.33 19.60 -2.15
CA ASP A 16 0.39 19.01 -3.12
C ASP A 16 1.08 18.50 -4.40
N ASN A 17 2.10 19.23 -4.85
CA ASN A 17 2.92 18.89 -6.02
C ASN A 17 3.67 17.55 -5.83
N VAL A 18 4.17 17.29 -4.63
CA VAL A 18 4.92 16.09 -4.26
C VAL A 18 3.94 14.94 -4.08
N TYR A 19 2.80 15.17 -3.43
CA TYR A 19 1.75 14.15 -3.30
C TYR A 19 1.28 13.62 -4.66
N GLU A 20 0.94 14.52 -5.60
CA GLU A 20 0.48 14.10 -6.93
C GLU A 20 1.57 13.36 -7.72
N LYS A 21 2.85 13.72 -7.53
CA LYS A 21 3.97 13.01 -8.15
C LYS A 21 4.14 11.60 -7.57
N LEU A 22 4.07 11.45 -6.25
CA LEU A 22 4.17 10.17 -5.57
C LEU A 22 2.99 9.25 -5.93
N LYS A 23 1.78 9.81 -5.95
CA LYS A 23 0.57 9.11 -6.37
C LYS A 23 0.69 8.57 -7.79
N LYS A 24 1.15 9.40 -8.74
CA LYS A 24 1.37 8.95 -10.13
C LYS A 24 2.41 7.84 -10.22
N ALA A 25 3.56 8.00 -9.55
CA ALA A 25 4.61 6.98 -9.54
C ALA A 25 4.12 5.66 -8.95
N PHE A 26 3.36 5.71 -7.85
CA PHE A 26 2.76 4.54 -7.23
C PHE A 26 1.75 3.84 -8.15
N LEU A 27 0.89 4.60 -8.84
CA LEU A 27 -0.09 4.02 -9.77
C LEU A 27 0.57 3.35 -10.98
N GLU A 28 1.65 3.93 -11.51
CA GLU A 28 2.44 3.31 -12.58
C GLU A 28 3.16 2.03 -12.09
N ASP A 29 3.71 2.01 -10.88
CA ASP A 29 4.28 0.78 -10.28
C ASP A 29 3.21 -0.31 -10.08
N LEU A 30 2.00 0.09 -9.70
CA LEU A 30 0.89 -0.83 -9.44
C LEU A 30 0.26 -1.38 -10.72
N ARG A 31 0.52 -0.75 -11.87
CA ARG A 31 0.00 -1.15 -13.17
C ARG A 31 0.38 -2.61 -13.45
N ILE A 32 -0.56 -3.34 -14.04
CA ILE A 32 -0.41 -4.79 -14.25
C ILE A 32 0.79 -5.04 -15.16
N ASN A 33 1.82 -5.67 -14.60
CA ASN A 33 2.92 -6.26 -15.36
C ASN A 33 2.53 -7.70 -15.72
N ASN A 34 2.65 -8.05 -17.00
CA ASN A 34 2.20 -9.34 -17.54
C ASN A 34 2.89 -10.58 -16.93
N GLY A 35 3.93 -10.42 -16.10
CA GLY A 35 4.66 -11.53 -15.46
C GLY A 35 4.18 -11.91 -14.05
N ILE A 36 3.41 -11.05 -13.37
CA ILE A 36 3.11 -11.25 -11.94
C ILE A 36 2.36 -12.57 -11.69
N SER A 37 1.48 -12.97 -12.59
CA SER A 37 0.72 -14.23 -12.46
C SER A 37 1.62 -15.45 -12.46
N GLU A 38 2.61 -15.49 -13.35
CA GLU A 38 3.55 -16.61 -13.48
C GLU A 38 4.51 -16.65 -12.30
N GLU A 39 5.03 -15.49 -11.92
CA GLU A 39 5.99 -15.34 -10.83
C GLU A 39 5.38 -15.57 -9.45
N THR A 40 4.06 -15.72 -9.35
CA THR A 40 3.34 -15.91 -8.07
C THR A 40 2.50 -17.18 -7.99
N ILE A 41 2.66 -18.12 -8.93
CA ILE A 41 1.93 -19.40 -8.99
C ILE A 41 1.95 -20.18 -7.65
N GLY A 42 3.07 -20.15 -6.92
CA GLY A 42 3.22 -20.83 -5.61
C GLY A 42 2.37 -20.24 -4.46
N GLN A 43 1.68 -19.12 -4.69
CA GLN A 43 0.81 -18.47 -3.70
C GLN A 43 1.51 -18.31 -2.34
N GLN A 44 0.99 -18.93 -1.28
CA GLN A 44 1.50 -18.78 0.09
C GLN A 44 2.94 -19.26 0.28
N SER A 45 3.44 -20.18 -0.55
CA SER A 45 4.83 -20.63 -0.50
C SER A 45 5.79 -19.73 -1.27
N ASN A 46 5.27 -18.67 -1.91
CA ASN A 46 6.05 -17.74 -2.70
C ASN A 46 6.12 -16.36 -2.02
N ASN A 47 7.33 -15.92 -1.71
CA ASN A 47 7.55 -14.62 -1.08
C ASN A 47 7.07 -13.44 -1.94
N ARG A 48 7.17 -13.55 -3.27
CA ARG A 48 6.71 -12.52 -4.21
C ARG A 48 5.19 -12.38 -4.21
N TRP A 49 4.45 -13.46 -3.99
CA TRP A 49 3.00 -13.40 -3.79
C TRP A 49 2.63 -12.60 -2.55
N HIS A 50 3.40 -12.74 -1.46
CA HIS A 50 3.20 -11.93 -0.25
C HIS A 50 3.59 -10.46 -0.47
N GLU A 51 4.63 -10.17 -1.26
CA GLU A 51 5.02 -8.80 -1.63
C GLU A 51 3.91 -8.09 -2.43
N GLU A 52 3.43 -8.71 -3.50
CA GLU A 52 2.38 -8.14 -4.35
C GLU A 52 1.07 -7.95 -3.60
N ARG A 53 0.70 -8.89 -2.72
CA ARG A 53 -0.53 -8.78 -1.92
C ARG A 53 -0.46 -7.74 -0.83
N ARG A 54 0.74 -7.39 -0.33
CA ARG A 54 0.91 -6.35 0.68
C ARG A 54 0.63 -4.95 0.14
N ARG A 55 0.88 -4.73 -1.16
CA ARG A 55 0.66 -3.44 -1.83
C ARG A 55 -0.77 -3.28 -2.37
N ARG A 56 -1.61 -4.32 -2.31
CA ARG A 56 -2.91 -4.38 -3.02
C ARG A 56 -4.06 -4.75 -2.08
N ILE A 57 -5.24 -4.17 -2.31
CA ILE A 57 -6.47 -4.68 -1.71
C ILE A 57 -6.85 -5.98 -2.43
N THR A 58 -6.72 -7.10 -1.73
CA THR A 58 -7.08 -8.42 -2.26
C THR A 58 -8.60 -8.62 -2.25
N ALA A 59 -9.12 -9.50 -3.11
CA ALA A 59 -10.56 -9.76 -3.23
C ALA A 59 -11.22 -10.14 -1.89
N SER A 60 -10.55 -10.96 -1.07
CA SER A 60 -11.07 -11.34 0.26
C SER A 60 -11.11 -10.16 1.24
N ASN A 61 -10.19 -9.21 1.14
CA ASN A 61 -10.21 -7.97 1.92
C ASN A 61 -11.26 -6.99 1.40
N PHE A 62 -11.44 -6.88 0.08
CA PHE A 62 -12.45 -6.03 -0.54
C PHE A 62 -13.86 -6.41 -0.08
N GLY A 63 -14.21 -7.70 -0.12
CA GLY A 63 -15.51 -8.17 0.36
C GLY A 63 -15.75 -7.86 1.85
N ARG A 64 -14.70 -7.89 2.67
CA ARG A 64 -14.77 -7.48 4.08
C ARG A 64 -15.00 -5.98 4.23
N ILE A 65 -14.31 -5.16 3.43
CA ILE A 65 -14.45 -3.69 3.44
C ILE A 65 -15.87 -3.28 3.03
N CYS A 66 -16.43 -3.88 1.97
CA CYS A 66 -17.79 -3.58 1.52
C CYS A 66 -18.87 -3.99 2.52
N LYS A 67 -18.59 -4.94 3.41
CA LYS A 67 -19.51 -5.44 4.45
C LYS A 67 -19.34 -4.76 5.80
N LEU A 68 -18.48 -3.74 5.90
CA LEU A 68 -18.33 -2.98 7.14
C LEU A 68 -19.65 -2.33 7.52
N ARG A 69 -19.95 -2.29 8.83
CA ARG A 69 -21.11 -1.55 9.32
C ARG A 69 -20.91 -0.07 9.01
N LYS A 70 -22.01 0.66 8.77
CA LYS A 70 -21.96 2.11 8.52
C LYS A 70 -21.25 2.90 9.64
N THR A 71 -21.29 2.37 10.86
CA THR A 71 -20.63 2.95 12.04
C THR A 71 -19.14 2.61 12.14
N THR A 72 -18.63 1.67 11.33
CA THR A 72 -17.22 1.30 11.32
C THR A 72 -16.48 2.11 10.26
N PRO A 73 -15.45 2.90 10.62
CA PRO A 73 -14.70 3.68 9.66
C PRO A 73 -13.93 2.77 8.70
N CYS A 74 -14.24 2.89 7.41
CA CYS A 74 -13.57 2.17 6.33
C CYS A 74 -12.06 2.48 6.27
N SER A 75 -11.70 3.74 6.52
CA SER A 75 -10.32 4.25 6.48
C SER A 75 -9.36 3.45 7.37
N THR A 76 -9.77 3.08 8.59
CA THR A 76 -8.94 2.28 9.51
C THR A 76 -8.67 0.89 8.95
N THR A 77 -9.67 0.27 8.33
CA THR A 77 -9.55 -1.08 7.76
C THR A 77 -8.65 -1.06 6.52
N VAL A 78 -8.79 -0.05 5.66
CA VAL A 78 -7.96 0.12 4.47
C VAL A 78 -6.51 0.42 4.85
N LYS A 79 -6.28 1.36 5.79
CA LYS A 79 -4.94 1.67 6.32
C LYS A 79 -4.27 0.42 6.92
N ALA A 80 -5.00 -0.37 7.70
CA ALA A 80 -4.47 -1.60 8.29
C ALA A 80 -4.05 -2.66 7.26
N LYS A 81 -4.62 -2.63 6.05
CA LYS A 81 -4.36 -3.63 5.01
C LYS A 81 -3.35 -3.18 3.94
N VAL A 82 -3.29 -1.88 3.63
CA VAL A 82 -2.46 -1.35 2.55
C VAL A 82 -1.25 -0.55 3.09
N TRP A 83 -1.38 0.16 4.23
CA TRP A 83 -0.38 1.14 4.68
C TRP A 83 0.62 0.63 5.72
N LEU A 84 0.31 -0.45 6.44
CA LEU A 84 1.11 -0.90 7.58
C LEU A 84 2.48 -1.51 7.20
N HIS A 85 2.83 -1.58 5.91
CA HIS A 85 4.05 -2.24 5.45
C HIS A 85 5.06 -1.33 4.74
N ASP A 86 4.64 -0.16 4.25
CA ASP A 86 5.55 0.81 3.60
C ASP A 86 6.39 1.58 4.62
N THR A 87 5.90 1.80 5.84
CA THR A 87 6.70 2.35 6.95
C THR A 87 7.86 1.43 7.34
N VAL A 88 7.67 0.10 7.26
CA VAL A 88 8.73 -0.88 7.54
C VAL A 88 9.79 -0.92 6.44
N LEU A 89 9.39 -0.73 5.17
CA LEU A 89 10.33 -0.68 4.07
C LEU A 89 11.14 0.62 4.09
N ILE A 90 10.50 1.77 4.30
CA ILE A 90 11.16 3.07 4.44
C ILE A 90 12.14 3.08 5.61
N THR A 91 11.76 2.55 6.77
CA THR A 91 12.68 2.47 7.94
C THR A 91 13.84 1.51 7.70
N LYS A 92 13.62 0.36 7.03
CA LYS A 92 14.70 -0.57 6.68
C LYS A 92 15.67 0.00 5.64
N THR A 93 15.19 0.70 4.62
CA THR A 93 16.08 1.36 3.65
C THR A 93 16.87 2.48 4.33
N LEU A 94 16.24 3.33 5.14
CA LEU A 94 16.92 4.41 5.86
C LEU A 94 17.95 3.90 6.89
N LEU A 95 17.65 2.82 7.61
CA LEU A 95 18.62 2.18 8.52
C LEU A 95 19.79 1.54 7.75
N SER A 96 19.54 0.95 6.58
CA SER A 96 20.56 0.35 5.72
C SER A 96 21.49 1.39 5.09
N THR A 97 20.96 2.51 4.58
CA THR A 97 21.80 3.63 4.09
C THR A 97 22.53 4.34 5.22
N SER A 98 21.92 4.45 6.41
CA SER A 98 22.60 5.01 7.58
C SER A 98 23.78 4.15 8.03
N LEU A 99 23.63 2.81 8.14
CA LEU A 99 24.71 1.89 8.53
C LEU A 99 25.86 1.86 7.51
N LYS A 100 25.59 2.00 6.20
CA LYS A 100 26.63 2.10 5.17
C LYS A 100 27.48 3.37 5.26
N LYS A 101 26.98 4.41 5.95
CA LYS A 101 27.71 5.66 6.18
C LYS A 101 28.70 5.58 7.35
N TYR A 102 28.57 4.56 8.21
CA TYR A 102 29.41 4.35 9.40
C TYR A 102 30.32 3.10 9.30
N LEU A 103 30.41 2.48 8.12
CA LEU A 103 31.25 1.29 7.84
C LEU A 103 32.41 1.59 6.87
N ILE A 104 32.93 2.82 6.92
CA ILE A 104 34.24 3.20 6.35
C ILE A 104 35.10 3.67 7.50
#